data_AF-A0A031J5M1-F1
#
_entry.id   AF-A0A031J5M1-F1
#
_cell.length_a   1.000
_cell.length_b   1.000
_cell.length_c   1.000
_cell.angle_alpha   90.00
_cell.angle_beta   90.00
_cell.angle_gamma   90.00
#
_symmetry.space_group_name_H-M   'P 1'
#
loop_
_entity.id
_entity.type
_entity.pdbx_description
1 polymer ?
#
loop_
_entity_poly.entity_id
_entity_poly.type
_entity_poly.pdbx_seq_one_letter_code
_entity_poly.pdbx_strand_id
1 'polypeptide(L)'
;MPDEPSSVRTSPGPNDTNEVGIEPVPALGESNSARAFAFADPPNLDFASLFSGFADSLKRLANGFLQGLATIMFQAKKAELIELAGWLPHYTTPFEEIEAEASPEDVKMLLERHYQDNWLAVRAQIEEKLDGYDLDAEAKESFREAMDAHEKGYYRAVVRMLFPEIERVASKEVYGGKQYEAKETPPDSYLFWISPDELAAPARQITSMTGLRGALSKLPIGNIANFEFGLTLYDRVQKHLYKNVGSKPQQIRKYESDPVPNRHASLHGLVSYKTFQNSINILIMTDFMFHCISGMKKYIRDQQEP
;
A
#
# COMPACT_ATOMS: atom_id res chain seq x y z
N MET A 1 -31.67 22.53 -55.23
CA MET A 1 -31.19 22.85 -56.58
C MET A 1 -31.57 24.29 -56.88
N PRO A 2 -30.70 25.15 -57.43
CA PRO A 2 -29.39 24.94 -58.07
C PRO A 2 -28.25 25.48 -57.17
N ASP A 3 -26.97 25.59 -57.48
CA ASP A 3 -25.99 24.97 -58.41
C ASP A 3 -24.60 25.29 -57.82
N GLU A 4 -23.63 24.45 -58.13
CA GLU A 4 -22.22 24.42 -57.67
C GLU A 4 -21.32 25.60 -58.21
N PRO A 5 -19.97 25.48 -58.30
CA PRO A 5 -18.92 25.55 -57.27
C PRO A 5 -17.78 26.54 -57.70
N SER A 6 -16.55 26.31 -57.21
CA SER A 6 -15.25 26.74 -57.76
C SER A 6 -14.58 27.99 -57.17
N SER A 7 -13.52 27.77 -56.39
CA SER A 7 -12.18 28.14 -56.87
C SER A 7 -11.09 27.29 -56.22
N VAL A 8 -10.51 26.42 -57.06
CA VAL A 8 -9.23 25.75 -56.87
C VAL A 8 -8.11 26.80 -56.90
N ARG A 9 -7.17 26.74 -55.95
CA ARG A 9 -5.82 27.29 -56.15
C ARG A 9 -4.79 26.19 -55.92
N THR A 10 -4.01 26.01 -56.97
CA THR A 10 -2.93 25.06 -57.20
C THR A 10 -1.70 25.37 -56.35
N SER A 11 -0.98 24.30 -56.01
CA SER A 11 0.34 24.25 -55.37
C SER A 11 1.43 25.00 -56.13
N PRO A 12 2.58 25.23 -55.48
CA PRO A 12 3.77 24.50 -55.91
C PRO A 12 4.49 23.82 -54.73
N GLY A 13 4.90 22.57 -54.94
CA GLY A 13 5.95 21.93 -54.12
C GLY A 13 7.34 22.33 -54.64
N PRO A 14 8.34 21.46 -54.42
CA PRO A 14 8.99 21.20 -53.14
C PRO A 14 10.43 21.74 -53.18
N ASN A 15 11.02 22.12 -52.05
CA ASN A 15 12.46 22.06 -51.88
C ASN A 15 12.90 22.18 -50.41
N ASP A 16 14.01 21.50 -50.16
CA ASP A 16 14.98 21.69 -49.10
C ASP A 16 14.72 20.94 -47.77
N THR A 17 15.16 19.69 -47.83
CA THR A 17 15.83 18.93 -46.78
C THR A 17 16.68 19.81 -45.86
N ASN A 18 16.16 20.13 -44.68
CA ASN A 18 16.99 20.49 -43.54
C ASN A 18 17.39 19.20 -42.83
N GLU A 19 18.59 18.73 -43.15
CA GLU A 19 19.32 17.75 -42.36
C GLU A 19 19.52 18.30 -40.95
N VAL A 20 18.88 17.63 -40.00
CA VAL A 20 19.11 17.82 -38.57
C VAL A 20 20.52 17.31 -38.29
N GLY A 21 21.43 18.22 -37.98
CA GLY A 21 22.75 17.91 -37.45
C GLY A 21 22.62 17.25 -36.08
N ILE A 22 22.53 15.92 -36.06
CA ILE A 22 22.69 15.10 -34.86
C ILE A 22 24.19 14.92 -34.67
N GLU A 23 24.74 15.60 -33.66
CA GLU A 23 26.12 15.34 -33.22
C GLU A 23 26.27 13.88 -32.74
N PRO A 24 27.37 13.19 -33.10
CA PRO A 24 27.59 11.81 -32.69
C PRO A 24 27.83 11.73 -31.18
N VAL A 25 26.97 10.99 -30.49
CA VAL A 25 27.13 10.58 -29.10
C VAL A 25 28.42 9.73 -28.99
N PRO A 26 29.35 10.05 -28.08
CA PRO A 26 30.57 9.27 -27.93
C PRO A 26 30.25 7.86 -27.41
N ALA A 27 30.83 6.86 -28.08
CA ALA A 27 30.81 5.47 -27.68
C ALA A 27 31.43 5.31 -26.28
N LEU A 28 30.60 4.96 -25.29
CA LEU A 28 31.07 4.49 -24.00
C LEU A 28 31.24 2.99 -24.07
N GLY A 29 32.50 2.59 -23.88
CA GLY A 29 32.99 1.23 -24.04
C GLY A 29 32.41 0.23 -23.07
N GLU A 30 32.51 -1.01 -23.51
CA GLU A 30 32.23 -2.21 -22.75
C GLU A 30 33.18 -2.37 -21.55
N SER A 31 32.65 -3.09 -20.57
CA SER A 31 33.34 -3.80 -19.47
C SER A 31 33.77 -2.98 -18.25
N ASN A 32 33.02 -3.16 -17.16
CA ASN A 32 33.59 -3.71 -15.93
C ASN A 32 32.50 -4.34 -15.05
N SER A 33 32.56 -5.67 -15.02
CA SER A 33 32.42 -6.56 -13.87
C SER A 33 31.26 -6.36 -12.88
N ALA A 34 30.42 -7.41 -12.85
CA ALA A 34 29.68 -7.93 -11.72
C ALA A 34 30.17 -7.44 -10.33
N ARG A 35 29.39 -6.58 -9.69
CA ARG A 35 29.38 -6.47 -8.23
C ARG A 35 28.33 -7.46 -7.72
N ALA A 36 28.80 -8.64 -7.33
CA ALA A 36 28.07 -9.49 -6.40
C ALA A 36 27.77 -8.67 -5.14
N PHE A 37 26.49 -8.45 -4.85
CA PHE A 37 26.07 -8.06 -3.51
C PHE A 37 26.29 -9.28 -2.61
N ALA A 38 27.44 -9.32 -1.92
CA ALA A 38 27.62 -10.17 -0.78
C ALA A 38 26.64 -9.70 0.30
N PHE A 39 25.54 -10.43 0.45
CA PHE A 39 24.69 -10.31 1.63
C PHE A 39 25.51 -10.76 2.83
N ALA A 40 25.53 -9.94 3.89
CA ALA A 40 26.07 -10.34 5.17
C ALA A 40 25.34 -11.60 5.65
N ASP A 41 26.10 -12.56 6.19
CA ASP A 41 25.52 -13.72 6.87
C ASP A 41 24.52 -13.26 7.95
N PRO A 42 23.38 -13.95 8.12
CA PRO A 42 22.50 -13.68 9.25
C PRO A 42 23.26 -13.90 10.57
N PRO A 43 22.96 -13.11 11.62
CA PRO A 43 23.65 -13.27 12.90
C PRO A 43 23.48 -14.70 13.41
N ASN A 44 24.61 -15.36 13.69
CA ASN A 44 24.69 -16.62 14.42
C ASN A 44 24.10 -16.42 15.82
N LEU A 45 22.78 -16.57 15.95
CA LEU A 45 22.13 -16.70 17.24
C LEU A 45 22.32 -18.15 17.70
N ASP A 46 23.32 -18.36 18.56
CA ASP A 46 23.54 -19.64 19.23
C ASP A 46 22.51 -19.84 20.35
N PHE A 47 21.30 -20.21 19.94
CA PHE A 47 20.20 -20.59 20.82
C PHE A 47 20.51 -21.86 21.65
N ALA A 48 21.52 -22.66 21.27
CA ALA A 48 21.88 -23.87 21.99
C ALA A 48 22.49 -23.57 23.37
N SER A 49 23.15 -22.41 23.51
CA SER A 49 23.72 -21.97 24.79
C SER A 49 22.68 -21.50 25.83
N LEU A 50 21.48 -21.10 25.39
CA LEU A 50 20.43 -20.53 26.25
C LEU A 50 19.61 -21.59 27.01
N PHE A 51 19.64 -22.87 26.61
CA PHE A 51 18.67 -23.87 27.08
C PHE A 51 19.25 -25.24 27.48
N SER A 52 20.55 -25.31 27.80
CA SER A 52 21.26 -26.58 28.09
C SER A 52 20.76 -27.36 29.32
N GLY A 53 19.89 -26.79 30.16
CA GLY A 53 19.35 -27.43 31.36
C GLY A 53 17.94 -28.02 31.27
N PHE A 54 17.26 -27.97 30.11
CA PHE A 54 15.82 -28.29 30.02
C PHE A 54 15.49 -29.26 28.88
N ALA A 55 16.36 -30.24 28.62
CA ALA A 55 16.40 -30.97 27.35
C ALA A 55 15.22 -31.92 27.08
N ASP A 56 14.57 -32.50 28.10
CA ASP A 56 13.57 -33.56 27.87
C ASP A 56 12.12 -33.06 27.86
N SER A 57 11.82 -31.94 28.53
CA SER A 57 10.51 -31.27 28.43
C SER A 57 10.40 -30.36 27.20
N LEU A 58 11.54 -29.87 26.67
CA LEU A 58 11.57 -29.09 25.43
C LEU A 58 11.31 -29.94 24.18
N LYS A 59 11.65 -31.23 24.11
CA LYS A 59 11.49 -32.01 22.85
C LYS A 59 10.05 -32.11 22.35
N ARG A 60 9.05 -32.09 23.25
CA ARG A 60 7.62 -32.10 22.87
C ARG A 60 7.06 -30.70 22.54
N LEU A 61 7.55 -29.66 23.23
CA LEU A 61 7.24 -28.26 22.93
C LEU A 61 7.97 -27.73 21.69
N ALA A 62 9.18 -28.23 21.42
CA ALA A 62 10.05 -27.83 20.33
C ALA A 62 9.50 -28.28 18.98
N ASN A 63 8.80 -29.41 18.87
CA ASN A 63 8.21 -29.78 17.58
C ASN A 63 7.07 -28.83 17.19
N GLY A 64 6.20 -28.43 18.13
CA GLY A 64 5.14 -27.44 17.85
C GLY A 64 5.68 -26.02 17.67
N PHE A 65 6.71 -25.64 18.44
CA PHE A 65 7.35 -24.34 18.35
C PHE A 65 8.22 -24.19 17.08
N LEU A 66 8.99 -25.22 16.71
CA LEU A 66 9.79 -25.23 15.48
C LEU A 66 8.90 -25.35 14.23
N GLN A 67 7.79 -26.10 14.28
CA GLN A 67 6.78 -26.07 13.22
C GLN A 67 6.13 -24.70 13.11
N GLY A 68 5.83 -24.04 14.24
CA GLY A 68 5.33 -22.67 14.26
C GLY A 68 6.32 -21.68 13.64
N LEU A 69 7.60 -21.75 14.02
CA LEU A 69 8.67 -20.92 13.45
C LEU A 69 8.91 -21.19 11.97
N ALA A 70 8.90 -22.46 11.54
CA ALA A 70 9.03 -22.81 10.13
C ALA A 70 7.85 -22.28 9.29
N THR A 71 6.63 -22.36 9.83
CA THR A 71 5.43 -21.80 9.19
C THR A 71 5.53 -20.28 9.07
N ILE A 72 5.96 -19.59 10.13
CA ILE A 72 6.18 -18.14 10.14
C ILE A 72 7.27 -17.74 9.13
N MET A 73 8.40 -18.45 9.10
CA MET A 73 9.50 -18.16 8.15
C MET A 73 9.09 -18.42 6.70
N PHE A 74 8.34 -19.50 6.44
CA PHE A 74 7.84 -19.81 5.11
C PHE A 74 6.82 -18.77 4.62
N GLN A 75 5.90 -18.36 5.51
CA GLN A 75 4.96 -17.27 5.25
C GLN A 75 5.68 -15.94 5.01
N ALA A 76 6.76 -15.66 5.75
CA ALA A 76 7.56 -14.45 5.54
C ALA A 76 8.24 -14.43 4.16
N LYS A 77 8.83 -15.55 3.72
CA LYS A 77 9.45 -15.64 2.38
C LYS A 77 8.42 -15.45 1.26
N LYS A 78 7.24 -16.06 1.38
CA LYS A 78 6.15 -15.87 0.39
C LYS A 78 5.62 -14.44 0.41
N ALA A 79 5.44 -13.85 1.59
CA ALA A 79 5.04 -12.45 1.72
C ALA A 79 6.06 -11.51 1.05
N GLU A 80 7.37 -11.75 1.22
CA GLU A 80 8.42 -10.99 0.55
C GLU A 80 8.34 -11.12 -0.98
N LEU A 81 8.13 -12.33 -1.52
CA LEU A 81 7.94 -12.52 -2.97
C LEU A 81 6.72 -11.77 -3.51
N ILE A 82 5.61 -11.78 -2.76
CA ILE A 82 4.39 -11.04 -3.10
C ILE A 82 4.65 -9.53 -3.12
N GLU A 83 5.38 -9.00 -2.13
CA GLU A 83 5.76 -7.59 -2.07
C GLU A 83 6.70 -7.20 -3.22
N LEU A 84 7.67 -8.05 -3.55
CA LEU A 84 8.55 -7.86 -4.71
C LEU A 84 7.78 -7.87 -6.04
N ALA A 85 6.70 -8.64 -6.12
CA ALA A 85 5.76 -8.65 -7.24
C ALA A 85 4.83 -7.41 -7.27
N GLY A 86 4.92 -6.53 -6.28
CA GLY A 86 4.11 -5.32 -6.18
C GLY A 86 2.71 -5.54 -5.61
N TRP A 87 2.46 -6.71 -5.02
CA TRP A 87 1.20 -7.04 -4.39
C TRP A 87 1.35 -6.98 -2.87
N LEU A 88 0.22 -7.00 -2.16
CA LEU A 88 0.20 -7.14 -0.71
C LEU A 88 -0.34 -8.51 -0.32
N PRO A 89 0.25 -9.17 0.69
CA PRO A 89 -0.26 -10.45 1.18
C PRO A 89 -1.63 -10.24 1.86
N HIS A 90 -2.55 -11.16 1.63
CA HIS A 90 -3.94 -11.07 2.11
C HIS A 90 -4.53 -12.47 2.21
N TYR A 91 -5.50 -12.73 3.08
CA TYR A 91 -6.08 -14.08 3.25
C TYR A 91 -6.78 -14.63 2.00
N THR A 92 -7.06 -13.80 1.00
CA THR A 92 -7.59 -14.22 -0.31
C THR A 92 -6.50 -14.52 -1.35
N THR A 93 -5.24 -14.34 -1.01
CA THR A 93 -4.10 -14.64 -1.88
C THR A 93 -3.91 -16.15 -1.97
N PRO A 94 -3.70 -16.74 -3.16
CA PRO A 94 -3.54 -18.18 -3.35
C PRO A 94 -2.11 -18.61 -3.00
N PHE A 95 -1.76 -18.58 -1.71
CA PHE A 95 -0.40 -18.85 -1.25
C PHE A 95 0.09 -20.25 -1.65
N GLU A 96 -0.81 -21.20 -1.75
CA GLU A 96 -0.58 -22.59 -2.12
C GLU A 96 -0.07 -22.71 -3.56
N GLU A 97 -0.44 -21.77 -4.43
CA GLU A 97 -0.02 -21.74 -5.85
C GLU A 97 1.30 -20.99 -6.06
N ILE A 98 1.80 -20.29 -5.03
CA ILE A 98 3.07 -19.56 -5.09
C ILE A 98 4.22 -20.52 -4.76
N GLU A 99 5.00 -20.86 -5.77
CA GLU A 99 6.25 -21.60 -5.62
C GLU A 99 7.32 -20.76 -4.93
N ALA A 100 8.11 -21.37 -4.04
CA ALA A 100 9.08 -20.64 -3.22
C ALA A 100 10.29 -20.09 -4.01
N GLU A 101 10.47 -20.58 -5.24
CA GLU A 101 11.52 -20.20 -6.19
C GLU A 101 10.96 -19.41 -7.39
N ALA A 102 9.67 -19.06 -7.40
CA ALA A 102 9.06 -18.27 -8.46
C ALA A 102 9.72 -16.89 -8.59
N SER A 103 9.83 -16.39 -9.82
CA SER A 103 10.29 -15.01 -10.02
C SER A 103 9.19 -14.02 -9.61
N PRO A 104 9.53 -12.79 -9.18
CA PRO A 104 8.53 -11.77 -8.88
C PRO A 104 7.55 -11.48 -10.03
N GLU A 105 7.99 -11.60 -11.29
CA GLU A 105 7.11 -11.40 -12.44
C GLU A 105 6.12 -12.57 -12.61
N ASP A 106 6.55 -13.82 -12.36
CA ASP A 106 5.65 -14.98 -12.37
C ASP A 106 4.59 -14.86 -11.28
N VAL A 107 5.00 -14.46 -10.07
CA VAL A 107 4.08 -14.20 -8.94
C VAL A 107 3.12 -13.07 -9.30
N LYS A 108 3.60 -12.00 -9.93
CA LYS A 108 2.76 -10.88 -10.35
C LYS A 108 1.68 -11.33 -11.35
N MET A 109 2.05 -12.10 -12.38
CA MET A 109 1.11 -12.63 -13.37
C MET A 109 0.10 -13.60 -12.74
N LEU A 110 0.56 -14.48 -11.85
CA LEU A 110 -0.29 -15.42 -11.11
C LEU A 110 -1.34 -14.67 -10.28
N LEU A 111 -0.91 -13.67 -9.51
CA LEU A 111 -1.81 -12.89 -8.66
C LEU A 111 -2.77 -12.03 -9.47
N GLU A 112 -2.30 -11.39 -10.53
CA GLU A 112 -3.16 -10.61 -11.42
C GLU A 112 -4.27 -11.49 -12.01
N ARG A 113 -3.91 -12.67 -12.52
CA ARG A 113 -4.87 -13.64 -13.03
C ARG A 113 -5.82 -14.13 -11.95
N HIS A 114 -5.32 -14.51 -10.77
CA HIS A 114 -6.16 -14.99 -9.67
C HIS A 114 -7.23 -13.97 -9.30
N TYR A 115 -6.85 -12.71 -9.09
CA TYR A 115 -7.80 -11.66 -8.71
C TYR A 115 -8.79 -11.32 -9.84
N GLN A 116 -8.40 -11.48 -11.11
CA GLN A 116 -9.30 -11.29 -12.24
C GLN A 116 -10.29 -12.45 -12.39
N ASP A 117 -9.78 -13.68 -12.42
CA ASP A 117 -10.56 -14.89 -12.69
C ASP A 117 -11.49 -15.25 -11.50
N ASN A 118 -11.10 -14.89 -10.27
CA ASN A 118 -11.82 -15.27 -9.04
C ASN A 118 -12.43 -14.08 -8.28
N TRP A 119 -12.61 -12.92 -8.92
CA TRP A 119 -13.05 -11.68 -8.24
C TRP A 119 -14.29 -11.86 -7.37
N LEU A 120 -15.33 -12.54 -7.86
CA LEU A 120 -16.57 -12.74 -7.10
C LEU A 120 -16.35 -13.53 -5.80
N ALA A 121 -15.49 -14.56 -5.84
CA ALA A 121 -15.16 -15.36 -4.67
C ALA A 121 -14.26 -14.58 -3.69
N VAL A 122 -13.32 -13.78 -4.20
CA VAL A 122 -12.49 -12.88 -3.40
C VAL A 122 -13.37 -11.84 -2.69
N ARG A 123 -14.26 -11.19 -3.43
CA ARG A 123 -15.22 -10.20 -2.92
C ARG A 123 -16.07 -10.79 -1.79
N ALA A 124 -16.65 -11.97 -2.00
CA ALA A 124 -17.50 -12.61 -0.99
C ALA A 124 -16.75 -12.86 0.33
N GLN A 125 -15.49 -13.29 0.27
CA GLN A 125 -14.65 -13.49 1.46
C GLN A 125 -14.35 -12.16 2.18
N ILE A 126 -14.08 -11.09 1.42
CA ILE A 126 -13.87 -9.74 1.97
C ILE A 126 -15.15 -9.23 2.63
N GLU A 127 -16.31 -9.40 1.99
CA GLU A 127 -17.61 -8.98 2.55
C GLU A 127 -17.94 -9.72 3.85
N GLU A 128 -17.67 -11.03 3.93
CA GLU A 128 -17.85 -11.82 5.15
C GLU A 128 -17.01 -11.27 6.31
N LYS A 129 -15.74 -10.93 6.06
CA LYS A 129 -14.84 -10.34 7.07
C LYS A 129 -15.28 -8.94 7.46
N LEU A 130 -15.63 -8.10 6.48
CA LEU A 130 -16.13 -6.75 6.67
C LEU A 130 -17.34 -6.71 7.60
N ASP A 131 -18.25 -7.67 7.44
CA ASP A 131 -19.44 -7.77 8.28
C ASP A 131 -19.12 -8.09 9.74
N GLY A 132 -18.03 -8.80 9.99
CA GLY A 132 -17.50 -9.09 11.32
C GLY A 132 -16.83 -7.90 12.03
N TYR A 133 -16.51 -6.80 11.34
CA TYR A 133 -15.86 -5.64 11.97
C TYR A 133 -16.84 -4.75 12.74
N ASP A 134 -16.42 -4.25 13.91
CA ASP A 134 -17.15 -3.28 14.73
C ASP A 134 -16.94 -1.85 14.19
N LEU A 135 -17.53 -1.59 13.02
CA LEU A 135 -17.49 -0.32 12.29
C LEU A 135 -18.93 0.17 12.03
N ASP A 136 -19.07 1.47 11.75
CA ASP A 136 -20.36 2.01 11.35
C ASP A 136 -20.84 1.50 9.97
N ALA A 137 -22.14 1.62 9.71
CA ALA A 137 -22.74 1.14 8.47
C ALA A 137 -22.21 1.87 7.22
N GLU A 138 -21.94 3.17 7.34
CA GLU A 138 -21.41 4.02 6.28
C GLU A 138 -20.03 3.55 5.81
N ALA A 139 -19.17 3.07 6.72
CA ALA A 139 -17.87 2.50 6.40
C ALA A 139 -17.98 1.22 5.59
N LYS A 140 -18.88 0.33 6.00
CA LYS A 140 -19.11 -0.94 5.32
C LYS A 140 -19.74 -0.72 3.94
N GLU A 141 -20.66 0.23 3.82
CA GLU A 141 -21.28 0.60 2.54
C GLU A 141 -20.25 1.22 1.58
N SER A 142 -19.47 2.21 2.05
CA SER A 142 -18.38 2.82 1.26
C SER A 142 -17.38 1.79 0.74
N PHE A 143 -17.04 0.78 1.55
CA PHE A 143 -16.12 -0.28 1.12
C PHE A 143 -16.74 -1.20 0.06
N ARG A 144 -18.04 -1.50 0.16
CA ARG A 144 -18.78 -2.23 -0.89
C ARG A 144 -18.90 -1.43 -2.19
N GLU A 145 -19.15 -0.12 -2.09
CA GLU A 145 -19.13 0.77 -3.27
C GLU A 145 -17.76 0.78 -3.95
N ALA A 146 -16.67 0.73 -3.17
CA ALA A 146 -15.32 0.62 -3.70
C ALA A 146 -15.08 -0.72 -4.43
N MET A 147 -15.62 -1.84 -3.91
CA MET A 147 -15.58 -3.14 -4.59
C MET A 147 -16.43 -3.13 -5.88
N ASP A 148 -17.61 -2.53 -5.86
CA ASP A 148 -18.43 -2.30 -7.06
C ASP A 148 -17.70 -1.46 -8.11
N ALA A 149 -16.99 -0.42 -7.67
CA ALA A 149 -16.20 0.43 -8.55
C ALA A 149 -15.00 -0.33 -9.13
N HIS A 150 -14.33 -1.17 -8.33
CA HIS A 150 -13.27 -2.06 -8.79
C HIS A 150 -13.78 -2.99 -9.89
N GLU A 151 -14.89 -3.69 -9.65
CA GLU A 151 -15.51 -4.62 -10.59
C GLU A 151 -15.84 -3.98 -11.95
N LYS A 152 -16.26 -2.71 -11.93
CA LYS A 152 -16.59 -1.91 -13.12
C LYS A 152 -15.36 -1.28 -13.79
N GLY A 153 -14.14 -1.55 -13.31
CA GLY A 153 -12.90 -1.01 -13.86
C GLY A 153 -12.58 0.43 -13.45
N TYR A 154 -13.31 0.99 -12.48
CA TYR A 154 -13.10 2.36 -11.98
C TYR A 154 -11.98 2.45 -10.94
N TYR A 155 -10.83 1.85 -11.23
CA TYR A 155 -9.71 1.68 -10.28
C TYR A 155 -9.23 2.98 -9.63
N ARG A 156 -9.21 4.09 -10.38
CA ARG A 156 -8.84 5.41 -9.84
C ARG A 156 -9.84 5.90 -8.79
N ALA A 157 -11.12 5.59 -8.95
CA ALA A 157 -12.16 5.98 -8.00
C ALA A 157 -12.00 5.22 -6.69
N VAL A 158 -11.72 3.91 -6.75
CA VAL A 158 -11.44 3.06 -5.57
C VAL A 158 -10.39 3.71 -4.67
N VAL A 159 -9.23 4.06 -5.24
CA VAL A 159 -8.13 4.67 -4.45
C VAL A 159 -8.52 6.01 -3.83
N ARG A 160 -9.26 6.85 -4.56
CA ARG A 160 -9.67 8.18 -4.08
C ARG A 160 -10.78 8.14 -3.04
N MET A 161 -11.62 7.11 -3.08
CA MET A 161 -12.71 6.89 -2.14
C MET A 161 -12.18 6.38 -0.79
N LEU A 162 -11.27 5.39 -0.82
CA LEU A 162 -10.90 4.67 0.39
C LEU A 162 -9.95 5.41 1.33
N PHE A 163 -9.07 6.29 0.82
CA PHE A 163 -8.18 7.06 1.70
C PHE A 163 -8.94 7.98 2.67
N PRO A 164 -9.84 8.87 2.18
CA PRO A 164 -10.69 9.66 3.08
C PRO A 164 -11.52 8.79 4.03
N GLU A 165 -11.98 7.64 3.56
CA GLU A 165 -12.83 6.76 4.37
C GLU A 165 -12.09 6.13 5.55
N ILE A 166 -10.86 5.64 5.34
CA ILE A 166 -10.00 5.17 6.44
C ILE A 166 -9.80 6.28 7.48
N GLU A 167 -9.57 7.51 7.03
CA GLU A 167 -9.37 8.67 7.92
C GLU A 167 -10.64 9.05 8.68
N ARG A 168 -11.81 9.00 8.01
CA ARG A 168 -13.13 9.25 8.62
C ARG A 168 -13.39 8.24 9.73
N VAL A 169 -13.24 6.96 9.43
CA VAL A 169 -13.48 5.85 10.37
C VAL A 169 -12.53 5.94 11.56
N ALA A 170 -11.24 6.16 11.31
CA ALA A 170 -10.27 6.38 12.38
C ALA A 170 -10.66 7.59 13.25
N SER A 171 -10.98 8.75 12.63
CA SER A 171 -11.43 9.96 13.33
C SER A 171 -12.61 9.70 14.25
N LYS A 172 -13.63 9.01 13.74
CA LYS A 172 -14.87 8.74 14.48
C LYS A 172 -14.66 7.73 15.60
N GLU A 173 -14.14 6.55 15.27
CA GLU A 173 -14.13 5.38 16.16
C GLU A 173 -13.00 5.44 17.20
N VAL A 174 -11.89 6.11 16.89
CA VAL A 174 -10.70 6.13 17.76
C VAL A 174 -10.60 7.43 18.53
N TYR A 175 -10.95 8.54 17.87
CA TYR A 175 -10.75 9.89 18.40
C TYR A 175 -12.06 10.55 18.86
N GLY A 176 -13.18 9.80 18.86
CA GLY A 176 -14.49 10.29 19.27
C GLY A 176 -15.00 11.43 18.38
N GLY A 177 -14.67 11.40 17.09
CA GLY A 177 -15.02 12.44 16.12
C GLY A 177 -14.30 13.76 16.32
N LYS A 178 -13.32 13.84 17.23
CA LYS A 178 -12.53 15.05 17.44
C LYS A 178 -11.51 15.21 16.31
N GLN A 179 -11.55 16.38 15.67
CA GLN A 179 -10.44 16.86 14.86
C GLN A 179 -9.38 17.43 15.81
N TYR A 180 -8.23 16.78 15.91
CA TYR A 180 -7.14 17.32 16.72
C TYR A 180 -6.40 18.39 15.93
N GLU A 181 -6.51 19.65 16.35
CA GLU A 181 -5.62 20.70 15.86
C GLU A 181 -4.18 20.33 16.25
N ALA A 182 -3.31 20.16 15.24
CA ALA A 182 -1.90 19.97 15.49
C ALA A 182 -1.38 21.23 16.20
N LYS A 183 -1.08 21.09 17.49
CA LYS A 183 -0.28 22.07 18.20
C LYS A 183 1.14 21.88 17.70
N GLU A 184 1.60 22.90 16.98
CA GLU A 184 2.95 23.04 16.40
C GLU A 184 3.13 22.49 14.99
N THR A 185 3.42 23.44 14.09
CA THR A 185 3.95 23.25 12.76
C THR A 185 5.25 22.44 12.85
N PRO A 186 5.41 21.35 12.08
CA PRO A 186 6.72 20.71 11.95
C PRO A 186 7.74 21.75 11.46
N PRO A 187 8.98 21.78 11.98
CA PRO A 187 9.98 22.80 11.62
C PRO A 187 10.28 22.90 10.11
N ASP A 188 9.90 21.90 9.31
CA ASP A 188 10.22 21.79 7.89
C ASP A 188 9.02 21.56 6.95
N SER A 189 7.77 21.87 7.36
CA SER A 189 6.63 21.67 6.44
C SER A 189 6.47 22.82 5.44
N TYR A 190 6.97 22.58 4.22
CA TYR A 190 6.75 23.31 2.97
C TYR A 190 5.31 23.81 2.77
N LEU A 191 5.03 25.05 3.17
CA LEU A 191 3.85 25.82 2.79
C LEU A 191 4.30 27.01 1.93
N PHE A 192 4.60 26.74 0.65
CA PHE A 192 5.09 27.76 -0.30
C PHE A 192 3.98 28.40 -1.17
N TRP A 193 2.71 28.19 -0.85
CA TRP A 193 1.56 28.71 -1.61
C TRP A 193 0.43 29.30 -0.75
N ILE A 194 0.68 29.52 0.54
CA ILE A 194 -0.31 30.07 1.47
C ILE A 194 0.12 31.50 1.80
N SER A 195 -0.77 32.48 1.64
CA SER A 195 -0.45 33.87 1.97
C SER A 195 -0.11 34.00 3.47
N PRO A 196 0.74 34.96 3.88
CA PRO A 196 1.09 35.16 5.29
C PRO A 196 -0.13 35.33 6.21
N ASP A 197 -1.26 35.79 5.69
CA ASP A 197 -2.51 35.98 6.43
C ASP A 197 -3.31 34.68 6.59
N GLU A 198 -3.14 33.70 5.69
CA GLU A 198 -3.72 32.35 5.80
C GLU A 198 -2.90 31.43 6.73
N LEU A 199 -1.65 31.81 7.06
CA LEU A 199 -0.80 31.16 8.07
C LEU A 199 -1.26 31.43 9.52
N ALA A 200 -2.13 32.43 9.73
CA ALA A 200 -2.67 32.78 11.03
C ALA A 200 -3.88 31.92 11.44
N ALA A 201 -4.45 31.13 10.53
CA ALA A 201 -5.40 30.09 10.88
C ALA A 201 -4.61 28.83 11.26
N PRO A 202 -4.80 28.25 12.47
CA PRO A 202 -4.19 26.96 12.78
C PRO A 202 -4.66 25.98 11.71
N ALA A 203 -3.72 25.46 10.91
CA ALA A 203 -4.02 24.46 9.90
C ALA A 203 -4.74 23.31 10.62
N ARG A 204 -6.05 23.18 10.37
CA ARG A 204 -6.86 22.06 10.86
C ARG A 204 -6.33 20.80 10.20
N GLN A 205 -5.27 20.24 10.76
CA GLN A 205 -4.86 18.89 10.45
C GLN A 205 -5.98 18.00 10.98
N ILE A 206 -6.89 17.60 10.10
CA ILE A 206 -7.89 16.57 10.39
C ILE A 206 -7.09 15.37 10.87
N THR A 207 -7.15 15.13 12.19
CA THR A 207 -6.48 14.09 12.98
C THR A 207 -5.45 13.33 12.16
N SER A 208 -4.38 14.05 11.82
CA SER A 208 -3.50 13.65 10.72
C SER A 208 -2.73 12.41 11.16
N MET A 209 -2.69 11.39 10.31
CA MET A 209 -1.59 10.45 10.09
C MET A 209 -0.75 9.98 11.29
N THR A 210 -0.08 10.89 12.01
CA THR A 210 0.58 10.69 13.30
C THR A 210 -0.37 10.14 14.36
N GLY A 211 -1.62 10.62 14.40
CA GLY A 211 -2.64 10.09 15.28
C GLY A 211 -2.84 8.60 15.04
N LEU A 212 -3.18 8.22 13.80
CA LEU A 212 -3.51 6.85 13.44
C LEU A 212 -2.31 5.91 13.60
N ARG A 213 -1.12 6.33 13.17
CA ARG A 213 0.13 5.60 13.42
C ARG A 213 0.39 5.41 14.91
N GLY A 214 0.22 6.47 15.70
CA GLY A 214 0.40 6.47 17.15
C GLY A 214 -0.66 5.65 17.90
N ALA A 215 -1.85 5.49 17.33
CA ALA A 215 -2.89 4.62 17.88
C ALA A 215 -2.61 3.15 17.54
N LEU A 216 -2.23 2.86 16.29
CA LEU A 216 -1.81 1.50 15.91
C LEU A 216 -0.59 1.02 16.70
N SER A 217 0.38 1.91 17.00
CA SER A 217 1.54 1.54 17.82
C SER A 217 1.20 1.22 19.28
N LYS A 218 0.00 1.59 19.75
CA LYS A 218 -0.49 1.28 21.10
C LYS A 218 -1.31 -0.01 21.16
N LEU A 219 -1.63 -0.61 20.02
CA LEU A 219 -2.33 -1.88 20.00
C LEU A 219 -1.46 -2.99 20.60
N PRO A 220 -2.04 -3.90 21.40
CA PRO A 220 -1.38 -5.16 21.71
C PRO A 220 -0.98 -5.84 20.41
N ILE A 221 0.25 -6.35 20.34
CA ILE A 221 0.78 -6.99 19.12
C ILE A 221 -0.10 -8.15 18.64
N GLY A 222 -0.85 -8.78 19.56
CA GLY A 222 -1.84 -9.80 19.25
C GLY A 222 -2.95 -9.31 18.30
N ASN A 223 -3.41 -8.06 18.41
CA ASN A 223 -4.46 -7.53 17.51
C ASN A 223 -3.96 -7.37 16.07
N ILE A 224 -2.68 -7.01 15.91
CA ILE A 224 -2.03 -6.89 14.60
C ILE A 224 -1.71 -8.30 14.05
N ALA A 225 -1.15 -9.17 14.88
CA ALA A 225 -0.77 -10.53 14.51
C ALA A 225 -1.97 -11.45 14.21
N ASN A 226 -3.15 -11.13 14.73
CA ASN A 226 -4.39 -11.85 14.42
C ASN A 226 -4.91 -11.58 13.00
N PHE A 227 -4.41 -10.55 12.33
CA PHE A 227 -4.62 -10.40 10.89
C PHE A 227 -3.54 -11.18 10.16
N GLU A 228 -3.93 -11.98 9.17
CA GLU A 228 -2.98 -12.75 8.38
C GLU A 228 -2.01 -11.79 7.67
N PHE A 229 -0.70 -11.95 7.91
CA PHE A 229 0.34 -11.02 7.44
C PHE A 229 0.26 -9.60 8.00
N GLY A 230 -0.42 -9.40 9.13
CA GLY A 230 -0.66 -8.09 9.72
C GLY A 230 0.63 -7.29 10.02
N LEU A 231 1.75 -7.96 10.33
CA LEU A 231 3.04 -7.28 10.52
C LEU A 231 3.61 -6.69 9.22
N THR A 232 3.52 -7.42 8.10
CA THR A 232 3.93 -6.94 6.78
C THR A 232 3.08 -5.76 6.35
N LEU A 233 1.76 -5.90 6.48
CA LEU A 233 0.81 -4.83 6.17
C LEU A 233 0.99 -3.61 7.07
N TYR A 234 1.24 -3.80 8.37
CA TYR A 234 1.57 -2.72 9.28
C TYR A 234 2.85 -1.98 8.87
N ASP A 235 3.90 -2.71 8.50
CA ASP A 235 5.14 -2.11 8.00
C ASP A 235 4.87 -1.26 6.76
N ARG A 236 4.03 -1.75 5.86
CA ARG A 236 3.59 -1.02 4.66
C ARG A 236 2.84 0.26 5.00
N VAL A 237 1.93 0.23 5.96
CA VAL A 237 1.22 1.41 6.46
C VAL A 237 2.21 2.46 7.00
N GLN A 238 3.18 2.02 7.81
CA GLN A 238 4.17 2.88 8.44
C GLN A 238 5.17 3.46 7.46
N LYS A 239 5.77 2.64 6.60
CA LYS A 239 6.87 3.05 5.73
C LYS A 239 6.42 3.61 4.38
N HIS A 240 5.20 3.29 3.93
CA HIS A 240 4.74 3.63 2.59
C HIS A 240 3.39 4.33 2.55
N LEU A 241 2.29 3.69 2.94
CA LEU A 241 0.91 4.14 2.65
C LEU A 241 0.66 5.61 3.02
N TYR A 242 1.17 6.01 4.19
CA TYR A 242 1.05 7.36 4.74
C TYR A 242 2.39 8.10 4.79
N LYS A 243 3.39 7.73 4.01
CA LYS A 243 4.65 8.49 4.00
C LYS A 243 4.48 9.74 3.14
N ASN A 244 4.96 10.88 3.63
CA ASN A 244 4.98 12.10 2.83
C ASN A 244 5.87 11.88 1.59
N VAL A 245 5.34 12.25 0.45
CA VAL A 245 6.07 12.29 -0.82
C VAL A 245 6.68 13.67 -0.95
N GLY A 246 8.01 13.76 -1.01
CA GLY A 246 8.66 15.05 -1.22
C GLY A 246 8.47 15.56 -2.65
N SER A 247 8.82 16.82 -2.87
CA SER A 247 8.51 17.53 -4.12
C SER A 247 9.49 17.24 -5.27
N LYS A 248 10.56 16.48 -5.04
CA LYS A 248 11.56 16.20 -6.07
C LYS A 248 11.03 15.14 -7.05
N PRO A 249 11.21 15.32 -8.38
CA PRO A 249 10.74 14.35 -9.38
C PRO A 249 11.20 12.90 -9.12
N GLN A 250 12.43 12.71 -8.65
CA GLN A 250 12.97 11.38 -8.33
C GLN A 250 12.21 10.70 -7.17
N GLN A 251 11.73 11.49 -6.20
CA GLN A 251 10.94 10.99 -5.08
C GLN A 251 9.55 10.60 -5.56
N ILE A 252 8.91 11.42 -6.41
CA ILE A 252 7.60 11.14 -7.01
C ILE A 252 7.67 9.85 -7.85
N ARG A 253 8.70 9.71 -8.70
CA ARG A 253 8.89 8.51 -9.55
C ARG A 253 8.93 7.21 -8.76
N LYS A 254 9.52 7.23 -7.55
CA LYS A 254 9.52 6.04 -6.67
C LYS A 254 8.09 5.59 -6.33
N TYR A 255 7.20 6.52 -6.02
CA TYR A 255 5.79 6.21 -5.69
C TYR A 255 4.93 5.96 -6.91
N GLU A 256 5.35 6.46 -8.08
CA GLU A 256 4.72 6.19 -9.37
C GLU A 256 5.02 4.77 -9.86
N SER A 257 6.26 4.29 -9.66
CA SER A 257 6.65 2.90 -9.96
C SER A 257 6.12 1.88 -8.95
N ASP A 258 5.62 2.35 -7.81
CA ASP A 258 5.12 1.48 -6.76
C ASP A 258 3.62 1.22 -6.93
N PRO A 259 3.20 -0.04 -7.13
CA PRO A 259 1.80 -0.38 -7.35
C PRO A 259 0.93 -0.29 -6.09
N VAL A 260 1.50 -0.12 -4.89
CA VAL A 260 0.73 0.14 -3.68
C VAL A 260 0.47 1.64 -3.59
N PRO A 261 -0.81 2.09 -3.60
CA PRO A 261 -1.11 3.50 -3.54
C PRO A 261 -0.55 4.19 -2.30
N ASN A 262 -0.12 5.43 -2.44
CA ASN A 262 0.27 6.30 -1.32
C ASN A 262 -0.75 7.43 -1.17
N ARG A 263 -1.19 7.67 0.07
CA ARG A 263 -2.20 8.67 0.43
C ARG A 263 -1.81 10.07 0.01
N HIS A 264 -0.60 10.51 0.38
CA HIS A 264 -0.10 11.86 0.08
C HIS A 264 0.04 12.08 -1.42
N ALA A 265 0.61 11.13 -2.14
CA ALA A 265 0.74 11.19 -3.59
C ALA A 265 -0.62 11.24 -4.30
N SER A 266 -1.59 10.43 -3.87
CA SER A 266 -2.93 10.38 -4.45
C SER A 266 -3.70 11.69 -4.24
N LEU A 267 -3.74 12.17 -3.00
CA LEU A 267 -4.55 13.35 -2.63
C LEU A 267 -4.01 14.65 -3.22
N HIS A 268 -2.70 14.79 -3.33
CA HIS A 268 -2.09 15.97 -3.98
C HIS A 268 -1.94 15.82 -5.49
N GLY A 269 -2.49 14.74 -6.08
CA GLY A 269 -2.44 14.51 -7.52
C GLY A 269 -1.03 14.31 -8.09
N LEU A 270 -0.05 13.94 -7.24
CA LEU A 270 1.33 13.70 -7.64
C LEU A 270 1.47 12.40 -8.42
N VAL A 271 0.68 11.38 -8.07
CA VAL A 271 0.64 10.08 -8.75
C VAL A 271 -0.82 9.70 -9.02
N SER A 272 -1.10 9.27 -10.26
CA SER A 272 -2.41 8.78 -10.65
C SER A 272 -2.49 7.25 -10.57
N TYR A 273 -2.80 6.73 -9.39
CA TYR A 273 -3.09 5.30 -9.20
C TYR A 273 -4.39 4.92 -9.91
N LYS A 274 -4.29 4.09 -10.95
CA LYS A 274 -5.41 3.79 -11.87
C LYS A 274 -5.38 2.39 -12.48
N THR A 275 -4.51 1.50 -12.01
CA THR A 275 -4.42 0.12 -12.50
C THR A 275 -5.27 -0.83 -11.65
N PHE A 276 -5.57 -1.99 -12.21
CA PHE A 276 -6.22 -3.10 -11.48
C PHE A 276 -5.48 -3.42 -10.17
N GLN A 277 -4.17 -3.63 -10.26
CA GLN A 277 -3.30 -3.89 -9.09
C GLN A 277 -3.37 -2.76 -8.05
N ASN A 278 -3.37 -1.49 -8.47
CA ASN A 278 -3.51 -0.37 -7.52
C ASN A 278 -4.80 -0.48 -6.70
N SER A 279 -5.90 -0.83 -7.35
CA SER A 279 -7.21 -0.95 -6.69
C SER A 279 -7.30 -2.14 -5.73
N ILE A 280 -6.75 -3.31 -6.09
CA ILE A 280 -6.68 -4.44 -5.15
C ILE A 280 -5.80 -4.11 -3.94
N ASN A 281 -4.62 -3.51 -4.16
CA ASN A 281 -3.73 -3.15 -3.06
C ASN A 281 -4.37 -2.17 -2.06
N ILE A 282 -5.17 -1.20 -2.53
CA ILE A 282 -5.88 -0.31 -1.59
C ILE A 282 -7.07 -0.99 -0.91
N LEU A 283 -7.74 -1.94 -1.56
CA LEU A 283 -8.79 -2.75 -0.92
C LEU A 283 -8.21 -3.56 0.23
N ILE A 284 -7.10 -4.29 -0.01
CA ILE A 284 -6.36 -5.03 1.01
C ILE A 284 -5.94 -4.12 2.17
N MET A 285 -5.42 -2.93 1.85
CA MET A 285 -4.99 -1.99 2.89
C MET A 285 -6.14 -1.42 3.70
N THR A 286 -7.28 -1.18 3.07
CA THR A 286 -8.47 -0.71 3.77
C THR A 286 -9.02 -1.79 4.68
N ASP A 287 -9.09 -3.04 4.22
CA ASP A 287 -9.52 -4.19 5.02
C ASP A 287 -8.66 -4.34 6.29
N PHE A 288 -7.33 -4.32 6.11
CA PHE A 288 -6.39 -4.34 7.23
C PHE A 288 -6.60 -3.18 8.21
N MET A 289 -6.76 -1.95 7.70
CA MET A 289 -6.98 -0.77 8.54
C MET A 289 -8.31 -0.84 9.31
N PHE A 290 -9.36 -1.36 8.67
CA PHE A 290 -10.67 -1.59 9.27
C PHE A 290 -10.62 -2.65 10.38
N HIS A 291 -9.90 -3.75 10.15
CA HIS A 291 -9.61 -4.73 11.20
C HIS A 291 -8.90 -4.08 12.40
N CYS A 292 -7.85 -3.29 12.15
CA CYS A 292 -7.12 -2.62 13.23
C CYS A 292 -8.00 -1.62 14.00
N ILE A 293 -8.80 -0.80 13.31
CA ILE A 293 -9.68 0.18 13.96
C ILE A 293 -10.77 -0.52 14.79
N SER A 294 -11.38 -1.59 14.25
CA SER A 294 -12.32 -2.44 14.99
C SER A 294 -11.68 -3.00 16.27
N GLY A 295 -10.46 -3.53 16.17
CA GLY A 295 -9.69 -4.01 17.32
C GLY A 295 -9.37 -2.93 18.35
N MET A 296 -9.02 -1.72 17.89
CA MET A 296 -8.75 -0.57 18.75
C MET A 296 -10.00 -0.09 19.49
N LYS A 297 -11.14 -0.01 18.80
CA LYS A 297 -12.42 0.36 19.40
C LYS A 297 -12.78 -0.57 20.54
N LYS A 298 -12.66 -1.88 20.33
CA LYS A 298 -12.85 -2.89 21.38
C LYS A 298 -11.89 -2.66 22.55
N TYR A 299 -10.60 -2.50 22.28
CA TYR A 299 -9.60 -2.27 23.32
C TYR A 299 -9.90 -0.99 24.15
N ILE A 300 -10.28 0.12 23.51
CA ILE A 300 -10.63 1.37 24.19
C ILE A 300 -11.85 1.18 25.09
N ARG A 301 -12.89 0.48 24.61
CA ARG A 301 -14.09 0.16 25.40
C ARG A 301 -13.73 -0.68 26.62
N ASP A 302 -12.95 -1.75 26.43
CA ASP A 302 -12.55 -2.67 27.49
C ASP A 302 -11.66 -2.00 28.56
N GLN A 303 -10.97 -0.90 28.25
CA GLN A 303 -10.20 -0.10 29.22
C GLN A 303 -11.04 0.93 29.99
N GLN A 304 -12.25 1.25 29.51
CA GLN A 304 -13.15 2.24 30.12
C GLN A 304 -14.19 1.61 31.05
N GLU A 305 -14.40 0.30 30.97
CA GLU A 305 -15.29 -0.46 31.85
C GLU A 305 -14.48 -1.05 33.02
N PRO A 306 -14.71 -0.60 34.28
CA PRO A 306 -13.99 -1.07 35.46
C PRO A 306 -14.38 -2.47 35.94
#